data_AF-A0A934D1Q3-F1
#
_entry.id   AF-A0A934D1Q3-F1
#
_cell.length_a   1.000
_cell.length_b   1.000
_cell.length_c   1.000
_cell.angle_alpha   90.00
_cell.angle_beta   90.00
_cell.angle_gamma   90.00
#
_symmetry.space_group_name_H-M   'P 1'
#
loop_
_entity.id
_entity.type
_entity.pdbx_description
1 polymer ?
#
loop_
_entity_poly.entity_id
_entity_poly.type
_entity_poly.pdbx_seq_one_letter_code
_entity_poly.pdbx_strand_id
1 'polypeptide(L)'
;MHRTCHDARTALAGSDLPAFEVHARACAECRVFGSRLQRGERALAGLARISAPAALDGLVVAALEAGQREERAVGALRRLDRVEVPEHLDHAVARTAAPIAPVAFSAPDVLRRLVEEELSDPSKARVHRFVGSLERVAAPDELFARVHGALTQPPPKRSFRSRLLAGGAAIVLVAAAAFAWVSNSRETPRTRIEWVRVDSVEELSPLAASFVAGLSGGASEVSAGRGAR
;
A
#
# COMPACT_ATOMS: atom_id res chain seq x y z
N MET A 1 32.22 4.77 7.56
CA MET A 1 31.49 3.65 6.92
C MET A 1 30.11 3.37 7.53
N HIS A 2 29.88 3.50 8.84
CA HIS A 2 28.55 3.19 9.43
C HIS A 2 27.39 4.10 8.96
N ARG A 3 27.66 5.38 8.63
CA ARG A 3 26.63 6.33 8.18
C ARG A 3 25.96 5.90 6.87
N THR A 4 26.76 5.49 5.89
CA THR A 4 26.25 5.08 4.57
C THR A 4 25.43 3.80 4.59
N CYS A 5 25.66 2.90 5.56
CA CYS A 5 24.83 1.70 5.75
C CYS A 5 23.49 2.01 6.43
N HIS A 6 23.47 2.99 7.34
CA HIS A 6 22.23 3.50 7.93
C HIS A 6 21.36 4.16 6.85
N ASP A 7 21.97 5.00 6.02
CA ASP A 7 21.27 5.71 4.94
C ASP A 7 20.70 4.73 3.89
N ALA A 8 21.42 3.66 3.56
CA ALA A 8 20.93 2.60 2.69
C ALA A 8 19.73 1.85 3.31
N ARG A 9 19.73 1.60 4.63
CA ARG A 9 18.59 0.99 5.32
C ARG A 9 17.36 1.89 5.34
N THR A 10 17.55 3.19 5.51
CA THR A 10 16.45 4.15 5.41
C THR A 10 15.92 4.27 3.98
N ALA A 11 16.78 4.16 2.97
CA ALA A 11 16.36 4.12 1.56
C ALA A 11 15.46 2.91 1.26
N LEU A 12 15.74 1.75 1.86
CA LEU A 12 14.87 0.56 1.76
C LEU A 12 13.48 0.83 2.35
N ALA A 13 13.39 1.58 3.45
CA ALA A 13 12.12 1.96 4.07
C ALA A 13 11.36 3.04 3.25
N GLY A 14 12.10 3.93 2.58
CA GLY A 14 11.57 5.00 1.73
C GLY A 14 11.28 4.60 0.28
N SER A 15 11.20 3.30 -0.03
CA SER A 15 10.93 2.75 -1.38
C SER A 15 11.96 3.07 -2.48
N ASP A 16 13.17 3.55 -2.14
CA ASP A 16 14.25 3.76 -3.11
C ASP A 16 15.12 2.50 -3.28
N LEU A 17 14.48 1.46 -3.83
CA LEU A 17 15.09 0.15 -4.06
C LEU A 17 16.35 0.20 -4.96
N PRO A 18 16.40 1.00 -6.05
CA PRO A 18 17.57 1.06 -6.92
C PRO A 18 18.83 1.57 -6.19
N ALA A 19 18.70 2.61 -5.36
CA ALA A 19 19.81 3.15 -4.59
C ALA A 19 20.36 2.13 -3.58
N PHE A 20 19.46 1.40 -2.92
CA PHE A 20 19.84 0.31 -2.02
C PHE A 20 20.59 -0.80 -2.75
N GLU A 21 20.13 -1.23 -3.93
CA GLU A 21 20.79 -2.29 -4.70
C GLU A 21 22.23 -1.93 -5.10
N VAL A 22 22.44 -0.70 -5.58
CA VAL A 22 23.78 -0.20 -5.96
C VAL A 22 24.71 -0.21 -4.74
N HIS A 23 24.25 0.29 -3.59
CA HIS A 23 25.03 0.28 -2.37
C HIS A 23 25.31 -1.14 -1.86
N ALA A 24 24.30 -2.02 -1.90
CA ALA A 24 24.43 -3.40 -1.46
C ALA A 24 25.47 -4.16 -2.30
N ARG A 25 25.63 -3.87 -3.59
CA ARG A 25 26.71 -4.49 -4.39
C ARG A 25 28.11 -4.13 -3.88
N ALA A 26 28.30 -2.91 -3.38
CA ALA A 26 29.60 -2.43 -2.88
C ALA A 26 29.86 -2.80 -1.40
N CYS A 27 28.83 -2.90 -0.56
CA CYS A 27 28.98 -3.06 0.89
C CYS A 27 28.70 -4.48 1.39
N ALA A 28 29.69 -5.14 2.00
CA ALA A 28 29.57 -6.51 2.51
C ALA A 28 28.50 -6.68 3.60
N GLU A 29 28.37 -5.71 4.52
CA GLU A 29 27.36 -5.75 5.58
C GLU A 29 25.93 -5.68 5.00
N CYS A 30 25.71 -4.79 4.04
CA CYS A 30 24.42 -4.64 3.36
C CYS A 30 24.05 -5.89 2.54
N ARG A 31 25.02 -6.58 1.91
CA ARG A 31 24.78 -7.90 1.28
C ARG A 31 24.33 -8.94 2.30
N VAL A 32 25.01 -9.02 3.44
CA VAL A 32 24.63 -9.97 4.50
C VAL A 32 23.23 -9.65 5.01
N PHE A 33 22.91 -8.38 5.23
CA PHE A 33 21.58 -7.94 5.63
C PHE A 33 20.50 -8.31 4.59
N GLY A 34 20.70 -7.99 3.31
CA GLY A 34 19.78 -8.38 2.23
C GLY A 34 19.58 -9.89 2.14
N SER A 35 20.64 -10.68 2.30
CA SER A 35 20.54 -12.15 2.33
C SER A 35 19.76 -12.70 3.53
N ARG A 36 19.72 -11.98 4.65
CA ARG A 36 18.90 -12.33 5.82
C ARG A 36 17.44 -12.00 5.55
N LEU A 37 17.13 -10.83 5.00
CA LEU A 37 15.78 -10.46 4.60
C LEU A 37 15.20 -11.45 3.58
N GLN A 38 15.95 -11.79 2.53
CA GLN A 38 15.50 -12.76 1.53
C GLN A 38 15.27 -14.16 2.12
N ARG A 39 16.05 -14.56 3.13
CA ARG A 39 15.80 -15.82 3.86
C ARG A 39 14.53 -15.75 4.69
N GLY A 40 14.29 -14.62 5.37
CA GLY A 40 13.05 -14.37 6.09
C GLY A 40 11.83 -14.43 5.18
N GLU A 41 11.89 -13.75 4.04
CA GLU A 41 10.84 -13.77 3.03
C GLU A 41 10.55 -15.18 2.52
N ARG A 42 11.58 -15.95 2.16
CA ARG A 42 11.40 -17.36 1.76
C ARG A 42 10.83 -18.23 2.88
N ALA A 43 11.25 -18.00 4.12
CA ALA A 43 10.72 -18.72 5.28
C ALA A 43 9.23 -18.41 5.47
N LEU A 44 8.84 -17.14 5.37
CA LEU A 44 7.44 -16.70 5.45
C LEU A 44 6.61 -17.23 4.27
N ALA A 45 7.16 -17.19 3.05
CA ALA A 45 6.49 -17.70 1.85
C ALA A 45 6.31 -19.23 1.88
N GLY A 46 7.16 -19.94 2.62
CA GLY A 46 7.07 -21.39 2.84
C GLY A 46 6.11 -21.81 3.95
N LEU A 47 5.57 -20.86 4.73
CA LEU A 47 4.52 -21.18 5.71
C LEU A 47 3.25 -21.64 4.97
N ALA A 48 2.55 -22.62 5.55
CA ALA A 48 1.27 -23.05 5.03
C ALA A 48 0.33 -21.83 4.97
N ARG A 49 -0.18 -21.53 3.77
CA ARG A 49 -1.14 -20.45 3.59
C ARG A 49 -2.47 -20.90 4.20
N ILE A 50 -2.86 -20.25 5.27
CA ILE A 50 -4.20 -20.38 5.83
C ILE A 50 -5.07 -19.39 5.06
N SER A 51 -6.18 -19.86 4.48
CA SER A 51 -7.15 -18.98 3.84
C SER A 51 -7.67 -17.99 4.88
N ALA A 52 -7.59 -16.69 4.57
CA ALA A 52 -8.23 -15.68 5.40
C ALA A 52 -9.75 -15.95 5.46
N PRO A 53 -10.41 -15.73 6.61
CA PRO A 53 -11.86 -15.75 6.67
C PRO A 53 -12.47 -14.79 5.64
N ALA A 54 -13.51 -15.21 4.93
CA ALA A 54 -14.18 -14.38 3.90
C ALA A 54 -14.68 -13.02 4.43
N ALA A 55 -14.94 -12.92 5.74
CA ALA A 55 -15.29 -11.65 6.37
C ALA A 55 -14.15 -10.61 6.31
N LEU A 56 -12.88 -11.04 6.31
CA LEU A 56 -11.73 -10.13 6.18
C LEU A 56 -11.64 -9.54 4.77
N ASP A 57 -12.01 -10.29 3.73
CA ASP A 57 -11.98 -9.77 2.36
C ASP A 57 -12.91 -8.56 2.21
N GLY A 58 -14.13 -8.66 2.78
CA GLY A 58 -15.07 -7.53 2.83
C GLY A 58 -14.55 -6.33 3.62
N LEU A 59 -13.88 -6.56 4.75
CA LEU A 59 -13.29 -5.49 5.56
C LEU A 59 -12.11 -4.81 4.88
N VAL A 60 -11.25 -5.57 4.17
CA VAL A 60 -10.13 -5.02 3.41
C VAL A 60 -10.64 -4.18 2.24
N VAL A 61 -11.64 -4.68 1.49
CA VAL A 61 -12.28 -3.91 0.42
C VAL A 61 -12.91 -2.63 0.98
N ALA A 62 -13.66 -2.73 2.08
CA ALA A 62 -14.27 -1.56 2.72
C ALA A 62 -13.22 -0.54 3.20
N ALA A 63 -12.09 -0.99 3.77
CA ALA A 63 -11.01 -0.11 4.20
C ALA A 63 -10.29 0.56 3.02
N LEU A 64 -10.03 -0.18 1.93
CA LEU A 64 -9.43 0.37 0.72
C LEU A 64 -10.36 1.38 0.03
N GLU A 65 -11.65 1.06 -0.05
CA GLU A 65 -12.65 1.98 -0.59
C GLU A 65 -12.86 3.21 0.30
N ALA A 66 -12.80 3.07 1.62
CA ALA A 66 -12.87 4.20 2.55
C ALA A 66 -11.70 5.17 2.31
N GLY A 67 -10.48 4.65 2.17
CA GLY A 67 -9.31 5.46 1.80
C GLY A 67 -9.50 6.19 0.46
N GLN A 68 -10.05 5.52 -0.56
CA GLN A 68 -10.36 6.16 -1.83
C GLN A 68 -11.49 7.21 -1.74
N ARG A 69 -12.46 7.03 -0.84
CA ARG A 69 -13.51 8.02 -0.59
C ARG A 69 -12.92 9.26 0.09
N GLU A 70 -12.03 9.07 1.06
CA GLU A 70 -11.31 10.17 1.71
C GLU A 70 -10.42 10.94 0.72
N GLU A 71 -9.64 10.26 -0.09
CA GLU A 71 -8.79 10.90 -1.11
C GLU A 71 -9.62 11.66 -2.15
N ARG A 72 -10.77 11.11 -2.56
CA ARG A 72 -11.72 11.82 -3.43
C ARG A 72 -12.33 13.02 -2.76
N ALA A 73 -12.71 12.93 -1.47
CA ALA A 73 -13.23 14.06 -0.71
C ALA A 73 -12.18 15.16 -0.56
N VAL A 74 -10.93 14.82 -0.20
CA VAL A 74 -9.80 15.76 -0.16
C VAL A 74 -9.53 16.36 -1.54
N GLY A 75 -9.57 15.55 -2.59
CA GLY A 75 -9.42 16.00 -3.97
C GLY A 75 -10.56 16.92 -4.44
N ALA A 76 -11.79 16.70 -3.97
CA ALA A 76 -12.94 17.55 -4.21
C ALA A 76 -12.83 18.86 -3.43
N LEU A 77 -12.42 18.82 -2.16
CA LEU A 77 -12.16 20.00 -1.33
C LEU A 77 -11.02 20.86 -1.89
N ARG A 78 -10.00 20.25 -2.48
CA ARG A 78 -8.91 20.97 -3.19
C ARG A 78 -9.35 21.57 -4.52
N ARG A 79 -10.40 21.01 -5.13
CA ARG A 79 -10.98 21.46 -6.41
C ARG A 79 -12.11 22.46 -6.25
N LEU A 80 -12.75 22.51 -5.08
CA LEU A 80 -13.48 23.70 -4.67
C LEU A 80 -12.45 24.82 -4.69
N ASP A 81 -12.59 25.69 -5.68
CA ASP A 81 -11.75 26.88 -5.84
C ASP A 81 -11.66 27.57 -4.49
N ARG A 82 -10.50 28.16 -4.18
CA ARG A 82 -10.34 28.93 -2.94
C ARG A 82 -11.32 30.10 -3.01
N VAL A 83 -12.53 29.90 -2.49
CA VAL A 83 -13.49 30.96 -2.27
C VAL A 83 -12.79 31.91 -1.32
N GLU A 84 -12.57 33.14 -1.77
CA GLU A 84 -12.03 34.19 -0.92
C GLU A 84 -12.87 34.22 0.34
N VAL A 85 -12.20 34.05 1.49
CA VAL A 85 -12.87 34.08 2.79
C VAL A 85 -13.50 35.46 2.91
N PRO A 86 -14.83 35.56 3.07
CA PRO A 86 -15.49 36.85 3.19
C PRO A 86 -14.89 37.68 4.34
N GLU A 87 -14.61 38.97 4.13
CA GLU A 87 -13.94 39.84 5.12
C GLU A 87 -14.65 39.86 6.49
N HIS A 88 -15.96 39.64 6.52
CA HIS A 88 -16.72 39.57 7.77
C HIS A 88 -16.37 38.36 8.65
N LEU A 89 -15.89 37.26 8.05
CA LEU A 89 -15.37 36.10 8.78
C LEU A 89 -14.02 36.41 9.40
N ASP A 90 -13.15 37.15 8.72
CA ASP A 90 -11.89 37.62 9.31
C ASP A 90 -12.15 38.52 10.52
N HIS A 91 -13.15 39.40 10.44
CA HIS A 91 -13.59 40.20 11.59
C HIS A 91 -14.24 39.35 12.70
N ALA A 92 -14.97 38.28 12.37
CA ALA A 92 -15.55 37.36 13.36
C ALA A 92 -14.45 36.54 14.08
N VAL A 93 -13.48 36.02 13.34
CA VAL A 93 -12.32 35.31 13.87
C VAL A 93 -11.47 36.25 14.70
N ALA A 94 -11.17 37.47 14.23
CA ALA A 94 -10.40 38.46 14.98
C ALA A 94 -11.08 38.86 16.30
N ARG A 95 -12.42 38.96 16.33
CA ARG A 95 -13.19 39.25 17.57
C ARG A 95 -13.23 38.07 18.53
N THR A 96 -13.22 36.84 18.03
CA THR A 96 -13.23 35.62 18.85
C THR A 96 -11.82 35.26 19.32
N ALA A 97 -10.80 35.61 18.53
CA ALA A 97 -9.38 35.42 18.83
C ALA A 97 -8.82 36.51 19.77
N ALA A 98 -9.56 37.60 20.03
CA ALA A 98 -9.19 38.63 20.98
C ALA A 98 -9.85 38.43 22.36
N PRO A 99 -9.13 38.59 23.49
CA PRO A 99 -7.77 38.18 23.78
C PRO A 99 -7.84 36.88 24.60
N ILE A 100 -7.74 35.73 23.93
CA ILE A 100 -6.89 34.73 24.57
C ILE A 100 -5.52 35.38 24.44
N ALA A 101 -5.10 36.09 25.49
CA ALA A 101 -3.76 36.67 25.56
C ALA A 101 -2.81 35.59 25.00
N PRO A 102 -1.80 35.95 24.18
CA PRO A 102 -0.81 34.99 23.75
C PRO A 102 -0.07 34.52 25.00
N VAL A 103 -0.70 33.61 25.75
CA VAL A 103 -0.02 32.70 26.64
C VAL A 103 0.84 31.98 25.64
N ALA A 104 2.13 32.32 25.69
CA ALA A 104 3.16 31.65 24.94
C ALA A 104 3.19 30.21 25.43
N PHE A 105 2.20 29.41 25.04
CA PHE A 105 2.24 27.98 25.05
C PHE A 105 3.22 27.64 23.93
N SER A 106 4.50 27.84 24.23
CA SER A 106 5.55 27.14 23.55
C SER A 106 5.22 25.68 23.73
N ALA A 107 4.76 25.04 22.65
CA ALA A 107 4.60 23.60 22.64
C ALA A 107 5.92 23.03 23.17
N PRO A 108 5.90 22.20 24.23
CA PRO A 108 7.09 21.55 24.75
C PRO A 108 7.96 21.06 23.60
N ASP A 109 9.28 21.23 23.68
CA ASP A 109 10.17 20.93 22.55
C ASP A 109 9.99 19.50 22.02
N VAL A 110 9.54 18.58 22.89
CA VAL A 110 9.13 17.22 22.52
C VAL A 110 7.97 17.20 21.53
N LEU A 111 6.89 17.96 21.77
CA LEU A 111 5.75 18.05 20.83
C LEU A 111 6.18 18.69 19.52
N ARG A 112 7.02 19.73 19.56
CA ARG A 112 7.53 20.36 18.35
C ARG A 112 8.36 19.37 17.53
N ARG A 113 9.26 18.61 18.17
CA ARG A 113 10.05 17.56 17.53
C ARG A 113 9.16 16.46 16.94
N LEU A 114 8.16 15.98 17.68
CA LEU A 114 7.25 14.93 17.21
C LEU A 114 6.40 15.39 16.02
N VAL A 115 5.93 16.64 16.03
CA VAL A 115 5.20 17.23 14.91
C VAL A 115 6.11 17.37 13.69
N GLU A 116 7.35 17.84 13.87
CA GLU A 116 8.32 17.94 12.78
C GLU A 116 8.65 16.56 12.17
N GLU A 117 8.88 15.55 13.02
CA GLU A 117 9.09 14.17 12.60
C GLU A 117 7.88 13.62 11.85
N GLU A 118 6.65 13.90 12.31
CA GLU A 118 5.41 13.48 11.66
C GLU A 118 5.17 14.19 10.31
N LEU A 119 5.47 15.49 10.23
CA LEU A 119 5.36 16.25 8.98
C LEU A 119 6.42 15.85 7.95
N SER A 120 7.60 15.40 8.39
CA SER A 120 8.67 14.93 7.50
C SER A 120 8.32 13.61 6.78
N ASP A 121 7.51 12.76 7.41
CA ASP A 121 7.03 11.50 6.82
C ASP A 121 5.59 11.16 7.29
N PRO A 122 4.57 11.76 6.63
CA PRO A 122 3.19 11.59 7.03
C PRO A 122 2.67 10.16 6.78
N SER A 123 3.35 9.38 5.95
CA SER A 123 3.00 7.99 5.68
C SER A 123 3.40 7.09 6.85
N LYS A 124 4.63 7.25 7.34
CA LYS A 124 5.15 6.54 8.51
C LYS A 124 4.38 6.87 9.78
N ALA A 125 4.02 8.14 9.99
CA ALA A 125 3.22 8.55 11.13
C ALA A 125 1.82 7.91 11.14
N ARG A 126 1.15 7.86 9.97
CA ARG A 126 -0.12 7.14 9.82
C ARG A 126 0.01 5.67 10.14
N VAL A 127 0.99 4.98 9.56
CA VAL A 127 1.23 3.55 9.85
C VAL A 127 1.48 3.34 11.34
N HIS A 128 2.29 4.18 11.99
CA HIS A 128 2.60 4.04 13.41
C HIS A 128 1.36 4.26 14.30
N ARG A 129 0.47 5.20 13.97
CA ARG A 129 -0.80 5.39 14.69
C ARG A 129 -1.73 4.18 14.52
N PHE A 130 -1.89 3.69 13.29
CA PHE A 130 -2.69 2.50 13.02
C PHE A 130 -2.14 1.27 13.73
N VAL A 131 -0.84 1.00 13.61
CA VAL A 131 -0.19 -0.15 14.30
C VAL A 131 -0.24 0.02 15.82
N GLY A 132 -0.10 1.25 16.31
CA GLY A 132 -0.19 1.56 17.74
C GLY A 132 -1.60 1.39 18.30
N SER A 133 -2.64 1.58 17.49
CA SER A 133 -4.04 1.39 17.87
C SER A 133 -4.53 -0.05 17.73
N LEU A 134 -3.76 -0.93 17.07
CA LEU A 134 -4.10 -2.35 17.02
C LEU A 134 -3.97 -2.95 18.42
N GLU A 135 -4.97 -3.74 18.80
CA GLU A 135 -4.92 -4.51 20.04
C GLU A 135 -3.69 -5.42 20.02
N ARG A 136 -2.84 -5.29 21.05
CA ARG A 136 -1.61 -6.08 21.15
C ARG A 136 -1.96 -7.48 21.60
N VAL A 137 -2.21 -8.37 20.63
CA VAL A 137 -2.36 -9.79 20.88
C VAL A 137 -0.96 -10.41 21.06
N ALA A 138 -0.74 -11.10 22.17
CA ALA A 138 0.49 -11.83 22.40
C ALA A 138 0.67 -12.89 21.29
N ALA A 139 1.85 -12.94 20.67
CA ALA A 139 2.16 -13.94 19.67
C ALA A 139 2.17 -15.34 20.33
N PRO A 140 1.63 -16.39 19.69
CA PRO A 140 1.68 -17.75 20.24
C PRO A 140 3.13 -18.19 20.49
N ASP A 141 3.39 -18.84 21.63
CA ASP A 141 4.73 -19.26 22.05
C ASP A 141 5.44 -20.12 21.00
N GLU A 142 4.68 -20.93 20.26
CA GLU A 142 5.19 -21.75 19.16
C GLU A 142 5.78 -20.92 18.01
N LEU A 143 5.15 -19.78 17.71
CA LEU A 143 5.58 -18.88 16.65
C LEU A 143 6.87 -18.16 17.08
N PHE A 144 6.92 -17.73 18.34
CA PHE A 144 8.12 -17.15 18.93
C PHE A 144 9.30 -18.14 18.90
N ALA A 145 9.07 -19.40 19.31
CA ALA A 145 10.07 -20.45 19.28
C ALA A 145 10.59 -20.75 17.86
N ARG A 146 9.69 -20.77 16.85
CA ARG A 146 10.09 -20.98 15.44
C ARG A 146 10.89 -19.81 14.88
N VAL A 147 10.48 -18.58 15.13
CA VAL A 147 11.19 -17.38 14.67
C VAL A 147 12.56 -17.31 15.33
N HIS A 148 12.62 -17.52 16.64
CA HIS A 148 13.89 -17.51 17.38
C HIS A 148 14.82 -18.63 16.91
N GLY A 149 14.29 -19.84 16.69
CA GLY A 149 15.03 -20.96 16.11
C GLY A 149 15.56 -20.67 14.70
N ALA A 150 14.76 -20.07 13.82
CA ALA A 150 15.18 -19.72 12.47
C ALA A 150 16.25 -18.61 12.44
N LEU A 151 16.23 -17.68 13.40
CA LEU A 151 17.20 -16.59 13.52
C LEU A 151 18.52 -17.04 14.17
N THR A 152 18.47 -17.98 15.11
CA THR A 152 19.65 -18.48 15.83
C THR A 152 20.34 -19.64 15.11
N GLN A 153 19.63 -20.40 14.29
CA GLN A 153 20.23 -21.50 13.54
C GLN A 153 21.22 -20.96 12.49
N PRO A 154 22.51 -21.38 12.54
CA PRO A 154 23.44 -21.07 11.47
C PRO A 154 22.93 -21.69 10.18
N PRO A 155 23.04 -20.99 9.03
CA PRO A 155 22.54 -21.52 7.77
C PRO A 155 23.17 -22.90 7.52
N PRO A 156 22.39 -23.91 7.10
CA PRO A 156 22.94 -25.22 6.81
C PRO A 156 24.04 -25.05 5.77
N LYS A 157 25.23 -25.61 6.05
CA LYS A 157 26.36 -25.64 5.12
C LYS A 157 25.98 -26.51 3.93
N ARG A 158 25.17 -25.99 3.02
CA ARG A 158 24.83 -26.65 1.76
C ARG A 158 26.11 -26.79 0.96
N SER A 159 26.52 -28.04 0.74
CA SER A 159 27.72 -28.38 -0.02
C SER A 159 27.62 -27.76 -1.43
N PHE A 160 28.72 -27.22 -1.92
CA PHE A 160 28.82 -26.56 -3.22
C PHE A 160 28.31 -27.44 -4.38
N ARG A 161 28.44 -28.77 -4.22
CA ARG A 161 27.92 -29.79 -5.16
C ARG A 161 26.40 -29.77 -5.30
N SER A 162 25.65 -29.50 -4.23
CA SER A 162 24.18 -29.39 -4.29
C SER A 162 23.69 -28.14 -5.03
N ARG A 163 24.48 -27.05 -5.02
CA ARG A 163 24.16 -25.81 -5.74
C ARG A 163 24.36 -25.96 -7.26
N LEU A 164 25.37 -26.72 -7.68
CA LEU A 164 25.62 -26.98 -9.10
C LEU A 164 24.51 -27.83 -9.73
N LEU A 165 23.98 -28.81 -9.00
CA LEU A 165 22.88 -29.65 -9.51
C LEU A 165 21.53 -28.93 -9.51
N ALA A 166 21.24 -28.10 -8.49
CA ALA A 166 19.99 -27.33 -8.44
C ALA A 166 19.96 -26.15 -9.42
N GLY A 167 21.11 -25.54 -9.73
CA GLY A 167 21.20 -24.43 -10.68
C GLY A 167 20.87 -24.84 -12.12
N GLY A 168 21.25 -26.06 -12.53
CA GLY A 168 20.95 -26.58 -13.87
C GLY A 168 19.45 -26.79 -14.11
N ALA A 169 18.75 -27.37 -13.15
CA ALA A 169 17.30 -27.66 -13.29
C ALA A 169 16.43 -26.39 -13.34
N ALA A 170 16.80 -25.35 -12.60
CA ALA A 170 16.05 -24.08 -12.59
C ALA A 170 16.13 -23.35 -13.94
N ILE A 171 17.29 -23.36 -14.59
CA ILE A 171 17.48 -22.72 -15.90
C ILE A 171 16.63 -23.40 -16.97
N VAL A 172 16.54 -24.73 -16.94
CA VAL A 172 15.71 -25.50 -17.89
C VAL A 172 14.22 -25.19 -17.72
N LEU A 173 13.73 -25.10 -16.48
CA LEU A 173 12.33 -24.77 -16.20
C LEU A 173 11.97 -23.33 -16.63
N VAL A 174 12.85 -22.36 -16.39
CA VAL A 174 12.64 -20.97 -16.82
C VAL A 174 12.64 -20.87 -18.34
N ALA A 175 13.54 -21.57 -19.03
CA ALA A 175 13.58 -21.61 -20.49
C ALA A 175 12.31 -22.25 -21.07
N ALA A 176 11.81 -23.35 -20.48
CA ALA A 176 10.59 -24.01 -20.90
C ALA A 176 9.35 -23.13 -20.69
N ALA A 177 9.25 -22.44 -19.54
CA ALA A 177 8.16 -21.52 -19.25
C ALA A 177 8.15 -20.30 -20.19
N ALA A 178 9.33 -19.73 -20.46
CA ALA A 178 9.47 -18.62 -21.42
C ALA A 178 9.08 -19.06 -22.85
N PHE A 179 9.48 -20.26 -23.26
CA PHE A 179 9.11 -20.80 -24.58
C PHE A 179 7.60 -21.04 -24.68
N ALA A 180 6.98 -21.63 -23.66
CA ALA A 180 5.53 -21.83 -23.60
C ALA A 180 4.78 -20.49 -23.68
N TRP A 181 5.24 -19.46 -22.94
CA TRP A 181 4.66 -18.12 -22.99
C TRP A 181 4.73 -17.48 -24.38
N VAL A 182 5.90 -17.53 -25.03
CA VAL A 182 6.10 -16.96 -26.37
C VAL A 182 5.27 -17.71 -27.41
N SER A 183 5.13 -19.03 -27.28
CA SER A 183 4.30 -19.83 -28.19
C SER A 183 2.82 -19.52 -28.03
N ASN A 184 2.32 -19.36 -26.79
CA ASN A 184 0.93 -19.05 -26.50
C ASN A 184 0.57 -17.59 -26.85
N SER A 185 1.54 -16.67 -26.80
CA SER A 185 1.33 -15.26 -27.17
C SER A 185 1.11 -15.02 -28.66
N ARG A 186 1.29 -16.05 -29.52
CA ARG A 186 1.01 -15.95 -30.96
C ARG A 186 -0.47 -16.15 -31.30
N GLU A 187 -1.26 -16.66 -30.37
CA GLU A 187 -2.71 -16.76 -30.49
C GLU A 187 -3.35 -15.62 -29.70
N THR A 188 -3.16 -14.37 -30.13
CA THR A 188 -4.05 -13.31 -29.68
C THR A 188 -5.41 -13.55 -30.34
N PRO A 189 -6.48 -13.87 -29.57
CA PRO A 189 -7.81 -13.87 -30.14
C PRO A 189 -8.04 -12.47 -30.71
N ARG A 190 -8.31 -12.39 -32.01
CA ARG A 190 -8.71 -11.12 -32.66
C ARG A 190 -10.01 -10.68 -32.01
N THR A 191 -9.92 -9.90 -30.96
CA THR A 191 -11.05 -9.23 -30.35
C THR A 191 -11.56 -8.23 -31.37
N ARG A 192 -12.61 -8.60 -32.10
CA ARG A 192 -13.35 -7.68 -32.95
C ARG A 192 -14.11 -6.75 -32.00
N ILE A 193 -13.61 -5.53 -31.88
CA ILE A 193 -14.28 -4.47 -31.13
C ILE A 193 -15.41 -3.94 -32.01
N GLU A 194 -16.64 -4.26 -31.65
CA GLU A 194 -17.85 -3.73 -32.28
C GLU A 194 -18.36 -2.56 -31.44
N TRP A 195 -18.38 -1.37 -32.05
CA TRP A 195 -18.87 -0.16 -31.40
C TRP A 195 -20.39 -0.11 -31.57
N VAL A 196 -21.12 -0.56 -30.56
CA VAL A 196 -22.57 -0.45 -30.52
C VAL A 196 -22.93 0.89 -29.89
N ARG A 197 -23.55 1.77 -30.69
CA ARG A 197 -24.17 2.99 -30.18
C ARG A 197 -25.51 2.61 -29.57
N VAL A 198 -25.68 2.93 -28.30
CA VAL A 198 -26.93 2.70 -27.57
C VAL A 198 -27.55 4.05 -27.28
N ASP A 199 -28.79 4.26 -27.73
CA ASP A 199 -29.46 5.56 -27.63
C ASP A 199 -30.30 5.71 -26.35
N SER A 200 -30.48 4.62 -25.59
CA SER A 200 -31.23 4.59 -24.31
C SER A 200 -30.46 3.83 -23.22
N VAL A 201 -30.68 4.17 -21.95
CA VAL A 201 -29.97 3.54 -20.82
C VAL A 201 -30.52 2.13 -20.54
N GLU A 202 -31.78 1.90 -20.91
CA GLU A 202 -32.51 0.64 -20.74
C GLU A 202 -31.94 -0.49 -21.62
N GLU A 203 -31.24 -0.14 -22.70
CA GLU A 203 -30.60 -1.09 -23.62
C GLU A 203 -29.15 -1.44 -23.22
N LEU A 204 -28.58 -0.78 -22.20
CA LEU A 204 -27.25 -1.09 -21.70
C LEU A 204 -27.26 -2.45 -20.99
N SER A 205 -26.23 -3.26 -21.27
CA SER A 205 -26.01 -4.48 -20.48
C SER A 205 -25.93 -4.15 -18.98
N PRO A 206 -26.36 -5.05 -18.08
CA PRO A 206 -26.38 -4.78 -16.64
C PRO A 206 -25.02 -4.32 -16.09
N LEU A 207 -23.92 -4.83 -16.65
CA LEU A 207 -22.57 -4.43 -16.29
C LEU A 207 -22.26 -3.00 -16.75
N ALA A 208 -22.60 -2.63 -17.98
CA ALA A 208 -22.44 -1.26 -18.47
C ALA A 208 -23.31 -0.27 -17.69
N ALA A 209 -24.54 -0.66 -17.34
CA ALA A 209 -25.43 0.13 -16.49
C ALA A 209 -24.82 0.37 -15.10
N SER A 210 -24.22 -0.66 -14.49
CA SER A 210 -23.55 -0.52 -13.18
C SER A 210 -22.30 0.38 -13.23
N PHE A 211 -21.54 0.33 -14.33
CA PHE A 211 -20.41 1.22 -14.55
C PHE A 211 -20.84 2.68 -14.75
N VAL A 212 -21.88 2.91 -15.56
CA VAL A 212 -22.44 4.25 -15.75
C VAL A 212 -23.00 4.79 -14.43
N ALA A 213 -23.73 3.98 -13.66
CA ALA A 213 -24.24 4.35 -12.34
C ALA A 213 -23.10 4.67 -11.35
N GLY A 214 -22.00 3.93 -11.39
CA GLY A 214 -20.81 4.21 -10.59
C GLY A 214 -20.10 5.51 -10.98
N LEU A 215 -19.99 5.78 -12.28
CA LEU A 215 -19.41 7.02 -12.82
C LEU A 215 -20.30 8.24 -12.58
N SER A 216 -21.62 8.07 -12.61
CA SER A 216 -22.60 9.14 -12.36
C SER A 216 -22.92 9.32 -10.87
N GLY A 217 -22.20 8.64 -9.96
CA GLY A 217 -22.37 8.78 -8.52
C GLY A 217 -23.73 8.32 -7.99
N GLY A 218 -24.36 7.32 -8.63
CA GLY A 218 -25.66 6.78 -8.22
C GLY A 218 -26.88 7.61 -8.62
N ALA A 219 -26.71 8.65 -9.43
CA ALA A 219 -27.81 9.54 -9.83
C ALA A 219 -28.88 8.91 -10.75
N SER A 220 -28.67 7.70 -11.26
CA SER A 220 -29.59 7.05 -12.21
C SER A 220 -30.83 6.39 -11.59
N GLU A 221 -30.90 6.23 -10.26
CA GLU A 221 -32.08 5.63 -9.61
C GLU A 221 -33.25 6.60 -9.37
N VAL A 222 -33.12 7.90 -9.68
CA VAL A 222 -34.06 8.93 -9.21
C VAL A 222 -35.34 9.11 -10.07
N SER A 223 -35.49 8.45 -11.22
CA SER A 223 -36.65 8.70 -12.13
C SER A 223 -37.70 7.60 -12.26
N ALA A 224 -37.50 6.39 -11.73
CA ALA A 224 -38.45 5.28 -11.98
C ALA A 224 -39.67 5.23 -11.02
N GLY A 225 -39.78 6.12 -10.02
CA GLY A 225 -40.68 5.92 -8.88
C GLY A 225 -41.79 6.94 -8.64
N ARG A 226 -42.02 7.94 -9.51
CA ARG A 226 -43.00 9.02 -9.24
C ARG A 226 -44.13 9.04 -10.27
N GLY A 227 -44.95 8.00 -10.25
CA GLY A 227 -46.11 7.87 -11.14
C GLY A 227 -47.05 6.73 -10.77
N ALA A 228 -47.53 6.69 -9.52
CA ALA A 228 -48.71 5.91 -9.17
C ALA A 228 -49.77 6.88 -8.61
N ARG A 229 -50.88 6.98 -9.36
CA ARG A 229 -52.15 7.58 -8.94
C ARG A 229 -52.89 6.62 -8.02
#